data_AF-A0A662B0D7-F1
#
_entry.id   AF-A0A662B0D7-F1
#
_cell.length_a   1.000
_cell.length_b   1.000
_cell.length_c   1.000
_cell.angle_alpha   90.00
_cell.angle_beta   90.00
_cell.angle_gamma   90.00
#
_symmetry.space_group_name_H-M   'P 1'
#
loop_
_entity.id
_entity.type
_entity.pdbx_description
1 polymer ?
#
loop_
_entity_poly.entity_id
_entity_poly.type
_entity_poly.pdbx_seq_one_letter_code
_entity_poly.pdbx_strand_id
1 'polypeptide(L)'
;ILNPVFNSLKLEYPVRVQGSSTLINTESAPQAEVVEYTFPERNLLPRDVKVKMPEAKVFWYDGGMMPSRPLELADGEPIMEDGMGGCIFVGSKDKLICNLGGINPRLLSGRKPIVPETLRRVDNYPTGGIQDGPHEQDWIRACKENPENRVQATSNFDVAGPFNEMVVMGVLAVRLQSLDRELKWDGPNMRFTNISAADQLRVVKSDAFSVIEGHPHFDTKYVTLPALETVEEYIRHNYREGWNLPE
;
A
#
# COMPACT_ATOMS: atom_id res chain seq x y z
N ILE A 1 1.64 -4.13 6.46
CA ILE A 1 2.17 -2.81 6.89
C ILE A 1 1.07 -1.73 6.89
N LEU A 2 0.46 -1.38 5.75
CA LEU A 2 -0.45 -0.22 5.64
C LEU A 2 -1.86 -0.35 6.28
N ASN A 3 -2.24 -1.52 6.81
CA ASN A 3 -3.55 -1.73 7.43
C ASN A 3 -3.94 -0.68 8.49
N PRO A 4 -3.04 -0.23 9.40
CA PRO A 4 -3.36 0.84 10.35
C PRO A 4 -3.67 2.17 9.64
N VAL A 5 -2.95 2.52 8.58
CA VAL A 5 -3.20 3.75 7.81
C VAL A 5 -4.56 3.68 7.11
N PHE A 6 -4.81 2.58 6.41
CA PHE A 6 -6.06 2.33 5.68
C PHE A 6 -7.29 2.46 6.60
N ASN A 7 -7.29 1.73 7.72
CA ASN A 7 -8.43 1.70 8.63
C ASN A 7 -8.60 2.97 9.47
N SER A 8 -7.51 3.56 9.95
CA SER A 8 -7.58 4.74 10.84
C SER A 8 -7.96 6.01 10.08
N LEU A 9 -7.53 6.16 8.83
CA LEU A 9 -7.84 7.32 8.00
C LEU A 9 -9.09 7.14 7.13
N LYS A 10 -9.77 5.98 7.24
CA LYS A 10 -10.97 5.61 6.47
C LYS A 10 -10.71 5.72 4.97
N LEU A 11 -9.60 5.13 4.54
CA LEU A 11 -9.22 5.16 3.13
C LEU A 11 -10.07 4.17 2.33
N GLU A 12 -10.27 4.49 1.07
CA GLU A 12 -10.86 3.62 0.06
C GLU A 12 -10.02 3.77 -1.21
N TYR A 13 -10.56 4.38 -2.26
CA TYR A 13 -9.87 4.62 -3.51
C TYR A 13 -9.04 5.91 -3.48
N PRO A 14 -7.76 5.89 -3.89
CA PRO A 14 -7.05 7.12 -4.21
C PRO A 14 -7.69 7.77 -5.45
N VAL A 15 -7.64 9.10 -5.55
CA VAL A 15 -8.03 9.82 -6.79
C VAL A 15 -6.84 10.03 -7.72
N ARG A 16 -5.63 9.97 -7.16
CA ARG A 16 -4.38 10.14 -7.89
C ARG A 16 -3.30 9.22 -7.33
N VAL A 17 -2.44 8.71 -8.20
CA VAL A 17 -1.33 7.84 -7.81
C VAL A 17 -0.12 8.10 -8.71
N GLN A 18 1.08 8.00 -8.12
CA GLN A 18 2.34 8.07 -8.84
C GLN A 18 3.31 7.04 -8.25
N GLY A 19 4.00 6.29 -9.11
CA GLY A 19 5.04 5.34 -8.73
C GLY A 19 6.38 5.71 -9.34
N SER A 20 7.45 5.40 -8.63
CA SER A 20 8.84 5.47 -9.11
C SER A 20 9.58 4.27 -8.57
N SER A 21 10.41 3.63 -9.38
CA SER A 21 11.17 2.46 -8.92
C SER A 21 12.58 2.41 -9.49
N THR A 22 13.38 1.46 -9.00
CA THR A 22 14.53 0.94 -9.76
C THR A 22 14.05 0.34 -11.08
N LEU A 23 14.99 -0.06 -11.96
CA LEU A 23 14.66 -0.69 -13.24
C LEU A 23 13.60 -1.79 -13.07
N ILE A 24 12.50 -1.64 -13.82
CA ILE A 24 11.43 -2.63 -13.95
C ILE A 24 11.47 -3.21 -15.37
N ASN A 25 11.26 -4.52 -15.47
CA ASN A 25 11.27 -5.25 -16.73
C ASN A 25 9.98 -6.08 -16.91
N THR A 26 9.89 -6.82 -18.01
CA THR A 26 8.71 -7.65 -18.33
C THR A 26 8.58 -8.92 -17.50
N GLU A 27 9.61 -9.31 -16.74
CA GLU A 27 9.73 -10.61 -16.09
C GLU A 27 9.68 -10.53 -14.55
N SER A 28 10.06 -9.40 -13.96
CA SER A 28 10.21 -9.25 -12.50
C SER A 28 9.82 -7.86 -11.99
N ALA A 29 9.41 -7.80 -10.72
CA ALA A 29 9.24 -6.56 -9.97
C ALA A 29 10.58 -5.80 -9.79
N PRO A 30 10.55 -4.49 -9.55
CA PRO A 30 11.75 -3.73 -9.21
C PRO A 30 12.33 -4.16 -7.85
N GLN A 31 13.59 -3.82 -7.60
CA GLN A 31 14.23 -4.06 -6.31
C GLN A 31 13.77 -3.08 -5.22
N ALA A 32 13.39 -1.86 -5.62
CA ALA A 32 12.85 -0.84 -4.73
C ALA A 32 11.89 0.10 -5.47
N GLU A 33 10.86 0.55 -4.77
CA GLU A 33 9.88 1.52 -5.24
C GLU A 33 9.47 2.51 -4.16
N VAL A 34 8.97 3.65 -4.63
CA VAL A 34 8.25 4.66 -3.86
C VAL A 34 6.95 4.93 -4.59
N VAL A 35 5.83 4.85 -3.86
CA VAL A 35 4.50 5.14 -4.40
C VAL A 35 3.86 6.25 -3.56
N GLU A 36 3.36 7.28 -4.24
CA GLU A 36 2.54 8.33 -3.66
C GLU A 36 1.08 8.12 -4.07
N TYR A 37 0.21 7.97 -3.08
CA TYR A 37 -1.24 7.93 -3.25
C TYR A 37 -1.83 9.23 -2.73
N THR A 38 -2.76 9.83 -3.48
CA THR A 38 -3.58 10.94 -2.98
C THR A 38 -5.02 10.49 -2.83
N PHE A 39 -5.51 10.52 -1.60
CA PHE A 39 -6.89 10.19 -1.24
C PHE A 39 -7.70 11.48 -1.10
N PRO A 40 -8.92 11.52 -1.66
CA PRO A 40 -9.78 12.70 -1.56
C PRO A 40 -10.20 12.94 -0.11
N GLU A 41 -10.83 14.08 0.15
CA GLU A 41 -11.49 14.32 1.43
C GLU A 41 -12.56 13.25 1.71
N ARG A 42 -12.57 12.70 2.93
CA ARG A 42 -13.59 11.74 3.37
C ARG A 42 -14.75 12.51 3.99
N ASN A 43 -15.79 12.75 3.18
CA ASN A 43 -16.98 13.51 3.57
C ASN A 43 -18.07 12.67 4.24
N LEU A 44 -18.13 11.37 3.92
CA LEU A 44 -19.15 10.44 4.44
C LEU A 44 -18.58 9.63 5.60
N LEU A 45 -18.36 10.29 6.74
CA LEU A 45 -17.81 9.65 7.93
C LEU A 45 -18.92 9.12 8.85
N PRO A 46 -18.70 7.96 9.51
CA PRO A 46 -19.55 7.51 10.61
C PRO A 46 -19.69 8.59 11.70
N ARG A 47 -20.86 8.66 12.35
CA ARG A 47 -21.20 9.72 13.33
C ARG A 47 -20.26 9.77 14.53
N ASP A 48 -19.61 8.67 14.84
CA ASP A 48 -18.62 8.51 15.91
C ASP A 48 -17.25 9.12 15.57
N VAL A 49 -16.97 9.38 14.28
CA VAL A 49 -15.73 10.04 13.85
C VAL A 49 -15.90 11.56 13.95
N LYS A 50 -15.31 12.14 15.00
CA LYS A 50 -15.40 13.59 15.30
C LYS A 50 -14.27 14.45 14.71
N VAL A 51 -13.44 13.87 13.85
CA VAL A 51 -12.30 14.54 13.23
C VAL A 51 -12.57 14.77 11.75
N LYS A 52 -12.10 15.90 11.22
CA LYS A 52 -12.09 16.15 9.78
C LYS A 52 -11.05 15.25 9.13
N MET A 53 -11.35 14.77 7.93
CA MET A 53 -10.49 13.91 7.14
C MET A 53 -10.25 14.54 5.75
N PRO A 54 -9.48 15.64 5.67
CA PRO A 54 -9.19 16.32 4.40
C PRO A 54 -8.37 15.42 3.47
N GLU A 55 -8.16 15.87 2.23
CA GLU A 55 -7.26 15.21 1.27
C GLU A 55 -5.96 14.78 1.97
N ALA A 56 -5.57 13.53 1.77
CA ALA A 56 -4.44 12.92 2.46
C ALA A 56 -3.51 12.25 1.44
N LYS A 57 -2.21 12.48 1.62
CA LYS A 57 -1.17 11.77 0.87
C LYS A 57 -0.66 10.61 1.70
N VAL A 58 -0.52 9.45 1.08
CA VAL A 58 0.10 8.25 1.65
C VAL A 58 1.27 7.88 0.79
N PHE A 59 2.41 7.64 1.42
CA PHE A 59 3.62 7.21 0.75
C PHE A 59 3.95 5.77 1.16
N TRP A 60 4.19 4.92 0.17
CA TRP A 60 4.77 3.60 0.34
C TRP A 60 6.23 3.64 -0.05
N TYR A 61 7.08 3.01 0.76
CA TYR A 61 8.50 2.85 0.50
C TYR A 61 8.87 1.39 0.73
N ASP A 62 9.58 0.79 -0.20
CA ASP A 62 10.15 -0.56 -0.04
C ASP A 62 11.56 -0.66 -0.66
N GLY A 63 12.14 -1.87 -0.62
CA GLY A 63 13.46 -2.13 -1.20
C GLY A 63 14.61 -1.33 -0.56
N GLY A 64 14.46 -0.95 0.71
CA GLY A 64 15.42 -0.13 1.45
C GLY A 64 15.24 1.38 1.28
N MET A 65 14.28 1.82 0.46
CA MET A 65 13.87 3.22 0.42
C MET A 65 13.17 3.59 1.72
N MET A 66 13.40 4.82 2.19
CA MET A 66 12.82 5.35 3.41
C MET A 66 12.47 6.83 3.20
N PRO A 67 11.45 7.36 3.90
CA PRO A 67 11.25 8.80 3.98
C PRO A 67 12.43 9.45 4.70
N SER A 68 12.56 10.76 4.55
CA SER A 68 13.52 11.53 5.35
C SER A 68 13.26 11.31 6.84
N ARG A 69 14.35 11.14 7.60
CA ARG A 69 14.31 10.98 9.05
C ARG A 69 13.52 12.13 9.69
N PRO A 70 12.51 11.85 10.52
CA PRO A 70 11.84 12.88 11.30
C PRO A 70 12.84 13.64 12.19
N LEU A 71 12.80 14.98 12.16
CA LEU A 71 13.70 15.83 12.95
C LEU A 71 13.52 15.63 14.46
N GLU A 72 12.33 15.23 14.88
CA GLU A 72 11.99 15.00 16.28
C GLU A 72 12.51 13.66 16.82
N LEU A 73 12.97 12.75 15.95
CA LEU A 73 13.52 11.46 16.36
C LEU A 73 14.96 11.66 16.84
N ALA A 74 15.26 11.25 18.07
CA ALA A 74 16.55 11.53 18.72
C ALA A 74 17.72 10.90 17.94
N ASP A 75 18.89 11.52 17.97
CA ASP A 75 20.03 11.07 17.16
C ASP A 75 20.39 9.59 17.42
N GLY A 76 20.72 8.86 16.35
CA GLY A 76 21.01 7.43 16.41
C GLY A 76 19.81 6.48 16.59
N GLU A 77 18.60 6.96 16.91
CA GLU A 77 17.44 6.08 17.08
C GLU A 77 16.93 5.56 15.71
N PRO A 78 16.65 4.27 15.52
CA PRO A 78 16.07 3.80 14.27
C PRO A 78 14.64 4.33 14.08
N ILE A 79 14.24 4.61 12.83
CA ILE A 79 12.85 5.02 12.52
C ILE A 79 11.88 3.89 12.94
N MET A 80 12.21 2.65 12.59
CA MET A 80 11.46 1.44 12.95
C MET A 80 12.34 0.57 13.86
N GLU A 81 11.90 0.38 15.11
CA GLU A 81 12.72 -0.25 16.16
C GLU A 81 12.95 -1.75 15.94
N ASP A 82 12.00 -2.45 15.31
CA ASP A 82 12.03 -3.89 15.10
C ASP A 82 12.56 -4.32 13.72
N GLY A 83 12.84 -3.36 12.83
CA GLY A 83 13.28 -3.63 11.46
C GLY A 83 12.23 -4.32 10.56
N MET A 84 10.98 -4.46 11.02
CA MET A 84 9.90 -5.15 10.26
C MET A 84 9.04 -4.19 9.43
N GLY A 85 9.45 -2.92 9.35
CA GLY A 85 8.68 -1.83 8.76
C GLY A 85 7.67 -1.21 9.73
N GLY A 86 6.82 -0.32 9.22
CA GLY A 86 5.85 0.37 10.06
C GLY A 86 5.19 1.53 9.32
N CYS A 87 4.52 2.39 10.08
CA CYS A 87 3.81 3.55 9.55
C CYS A 87 4.25 4.81 10.30
N ILE A 88 4.33 5.93 9.57
CA ILE A 88 4.54 7.26 10.13
C ILE A 88 3.33 8.10 9.78
N PHE A 89 2.64 8.62 10.78
CA PHE A 89 1.57 9.59 10.60
C PHE A 89 2.14 10.98 10.87
N VAL A 90 2.09 11.84 9.86
CA VAL A 90 2.66 13.19 9.92
C VAL A 90 1.58 14.20 10.28
N GLY A 91 1.61 14.69 11.51
CA GLY A 91 0.74 15.77 11.97
C GLY A 91 1.49 17.10 12.09
N SER A 92 0.75 18.20 12.11
CA SER A 92 1.32 19.55 12.26
C SER A 92 1.89 19.84 13.66
N LYS A 93 1.46 19.07 14.68
CA LYS A 93 1.90 19.23 16.07
C LYS A 93 2.84 18.12 16.52
N ASP A 94 2.80 16.97 15.85
CA ASP A 94 3.50 15.77 16.27
C ASP A 94 3.49 14.72 15.16
N LYS A 95 4.37 13.73 15.28
CA LYS A 95 4.38 12.57 14.40
C LYS A 95 4.19 11.31 15.24
N LEU A 96 3.31 10.43 14.78
CA LEU A 96 3.09 9.12 15.38
C LEU A 96 3.84 8.09 14.55
N ILE A 97 4.69 7.30 15.20
CA ILE A 97 5.29 6.12 14.59
C ILE A 97 4.69 4.89 15.24
N CYS A 98 4.35 3.90 14.43
CA CYS A 98 4.03 2.56 14.90
C CYS A 98 4.73 1.53 14.01
N ASN A 99 5.12 0.41 14.62
CA ASN A 99 5.76 -0.70 13.92
C ASN A 99 4.74 -1.48 13.06
N LEU A 100 5.21 -2.57 12.44
CA LEU A 100 4.37 -3.49 11.67
C LEU A 100 3.08 -3.85 12.45
N GLY A 101 1.93 -3.74 11.77
CA GLY A 101 0.63 -4.04 12.37
C GLY A 101 0.07 -2.97 13.32
N GLY A 102 0.76 -1.83 13.47
CA GLY A 102 0.33 -0.77 14.40
C GLY A 102 0.79 -0.99 15.84
N ILE A 103 1.77 -1.88 16.05
CA ILE A 103 2.32 -2.21 17.36
C ILE A 103 3.26 -1.09 17.84
N ASN A 104 3.40 -0.96 19.17
CA ASN A 104 4.25 0.04 19.84
C ASN A 104 4.05 1.47 19.32
N PRO A 105 2.80 1.99 19.23
CA PRO A 105 2.55 3.34 18.79
C PRO A 105 3.18 4.35 19.75
N ARG A 106 4.00 5.26 19.23
CA ARG A 106 4.64 6.33 20.01
C ARG A 106 4.60 7.66 19.28
N LEU A 107 4.28 8.71 20.02
CA LEU A 107 4.43 10.08 19.53
C LEU A 107 5.89 10.51 19.72
N LEU A 108 6.47 11.15 18.72
CA LEU A 108 7.87 11.60 18.78
C LEU A 108 8.09 12.68 19.85
N SER A 109 7.05 13.44 20.22
CA SER A 109 7.11 14.34 21.38
C SER A 109 7.20 13.63 22.74
N GLY A 110 7.08 12.30 22.80
CA GLY A 110 7.02 11.52 24.03
C GLY A 110 5.66 11.57 24.76
N ARG A 111 4.67 12.30 24.23
CA ARG A 111 3.31 12.34 24.79
C ARG A 111 2.66 10.96 24.76
N LYS A 112 1.93 10.63 25.84
CA LYS A 112 1.19 9.36 26.00
C LYS A 112 -0.29 9.65 26.24
N PRO A 113 -1.09 9.92 25.19
CA PRO A 113 -2.51 10.17 25.35
C PRO A 113 -3.22 8.91 25.83
N ILE A 114 -4.20 9.09 26.73
CA ILE A 114 -5.11 8.01 27.12
C ILE A 114 -6.19 7.91 26.04
N VAL A 115 -6.26 6.77 25.36
CA VAL A 115 -7.24 6.50 24.31
C VAL A 115 -8.17 5.37 24.75
N PRO A 116 -9.48 5.46 24.47
CA PRO A 116 -10.40 4.36 24.77
C PRO A 116 -10.09 3.15 23.87
N GLU A 117 -10.33 1.96 24.40
CA GLU A 117 -10.27 0.74 23.61
C GLU A 117 -11.58 0.56 22.84
N THR A 118 -11.52 0.70 21.51
CA THR A 118 -12.71 0.69 20.65
C THR A 118 -12.76 -0.48 19.69
N LEU A 119 -11.65 -1.23 19.55
CA LEU A 119 -11.54 -2.37 18.64
C LEU A 119 -11.46 -3.66 19.45
N ARG A 120 -12.18 -4.69 19.00
CA ARG A 120 -12.06 -6.04 19.55
C ARG A 120 -10.61 -6.53 19.38
N ARG A 121 -10.06 -7.12 20.44
CA ARG A 121 -8.73 -7.75 20.42
C ARG A 121 -8.86 -9.25 20.56
N VAL A 122 -7.84 -9.97 20.11
CA VAL A 122 -7.68 -11.39 20.45
C VAL A 122 -7.22 -11.47 21.90
N ASP A 123 -7.92 -12.27 22.71
CA ASP A 123 -7.59 -12.46 24.11
C ASP A 123 -6.17 -13.05 24.26
N ASN A 124 -5.45 -12.56 25.26
CA ASN A 124 -4.07 -12.98 25.56
C ASN A 124 -3.10 -12.83 24.37
N TYR A 125 -3.36 -11.89 23.45
CA TYR A 125 -2.38 -11.59 22.39
C TYR A 125 -1.06 -11.17 23.04
N PRO A 126 0.08 -11.80 22.66
CA PRO A 126 1.36 -11.54 23.28
C PRO A 126 1.75 -10.06 23.07
N THR A 127 2.08 -9.39 24.17
CA THR A 127 2.61 -8.02 24.12
C THR A 127 3.98 -8.00 23.45
N GLY A 128 4.18 -7.06 22.52
CA GLY A 128 5.52 -6.69 22.04
C GLY A 128 5.94 -7.20 20.67
N GLY A 129 5.05 -7.82 19.87
CA GLY A 129 5.39 -8.15 18.48
C GLY A 129 4.31 -8.92 17.74
N ILE A 130 4.53 -9.15 16.44
CA ILE A 130 3.70 -10.03 15.62
C ILE A 130 4.21 -11.46 15.80
N GLN A 131 3.31 -12.36 16.17
CA GLN A 131 3.59 -13.78 16.31
C GLN A 131 2.57 -14.57 15.50
N ASP A 132 3.03 -15.66 14.90
CA ASP A 132 2.18 -16.66 14.25
C ASP A 132 1.43 -17.46 15.32
N GLY A 133 0.16 -17.74 15.07
CA GLY A 133 -0.74 -18.48 15.95
C GLY A 133 -1.86 -17.65 16.58
N PRO A 134 -1.57 -16.56 17.32
CA PRO A 134 -2.59 -15.79 18.01
C PRO A 134 -3.61 -15.09 17.09
N HIS A 135 -3.16 -14.41 16.03
CA HIS A 135 -4.09 -13.62 15.21
C HIS A 135 -5.01 -14.51 14.37
N GLU A 136 -4.51 -15.67 13.96
CA GLU A 136 -5.22 -16.72 13.23
C GLU A 136 -6.32 -17.35 14.07
N GLN A 137 -6.23 -17.30 15.41
CA GLN A 137 -7.32 -17.77 16.28
C GLN A 137 -8.62 -17.02 16.03
N ASP A 138 -8.57 -15.75 15.60
CA ASP A 138 -9.78 -15.00 15.28
C ASP A 138 -10.53 -15.61 14.09
N TRP A 139 -9.78 -16.00 13.06
CA TRP A 139 -10.33 -16.66 11.88
C TRP A 139 -10.78 -18.09 12.21
N ILE A 140 -9.97 -18.87 12.93
CA ILE A 140 -10.31 -20.23 13.37
C ILE A 140 -11.60 -20.25 14.18
N ARG A 141 -11.76 -19.28 15.10
CA ARG A 141 -12.99 -19.08 15.87
C ARG A 141 -14.18 -18.83 14.94
N ALA A 142 -14.08 -17.84 14.05
CA ALA A 142 -15.17 -17.49 13.14
C ALA A 142 -15.58 -18.65 12.20
N CYS A 143 -14.64 -19.53 11.84
CA CYS A 143 -14.91 -20.75 11.06
C CYS A 143 -15.64 -21.85 11.86
N LYS A 144 -15.45 -21.91 13.18
CA LYS A 144 -16.06 -22.92 14.07
C LYS A 144 -17.41 -22.49 14.63
N GLU A 145 -17.68 -21.19 14.69
CA GLU A 145 -18.97 -20.64 15.12
C GLU A 145 -20.08 -20.95 14.10
N ASN A 146 -21.33 -21.02 14.57
CA ASN A 146 -22.47 -21.23 13.69
C ASN A 146 -22.65 -20.00 12.78
N PRO A 147 -22.82 -20.17 11.45
CA PRO A 147 -23.02 -19.07 10.52
C PRO A 147 -24.13 -18.08 10.91
N GLU A 148 -25.18 -18.53 11.61
CA GLU A 148 -26.31 -17.71 12.04
C GLU A 148 -25.98 -16.69 13.14
N ASN A 149 -24.94 -16.94 13.94
CA ASN A 149 -24.59 -16.13 15.10
C ASN A 149 -23.10 -15.82 15.24
N ARG A 150 -22.28 -16.18 14.23
CA ARG A 150 -20.85 -15.95 14.26
C ARG A 150 -20.51 -14.46 14.33
N VAL A 151 -19.50 -14.14 15.12
CA VAL A 151 -18.90 -12.80 15.12
C VAL A 151 -17.88 -12.74 13.99
N GLN A 152 -18.06 -11.78 13.07
CA GLN A 152 -17.15 -11.58 11.94
C GLN A 152 -15.69 -11.42 12.41
N ALA A 153 -14.79 -12.04 11.65
CA ALA A 153 -13.36 -11.82 11.84
C ALA A 153 -13.01 -10.35 11.55
N THR A 154 -11.99 -9.81 12.22
CA THR A 154 -11.58 -8.41 12.06
C THR A 154 -11.00 -8.12 10.67
N SER A 155 -10.48 -9.15 9.99
CA SER A 155 -9.86 -9.07 8.66
C SER A 155 -10.69 -9.81 7.61
N ASN A 156 -11.99 -9.52 7.54
CA ASN A 156 -12.89 -10.09 6.54
C ASN A 156 -12.69 -9.45 5.15
N PHE A 157 -13.38 -9.95 4.11
CA PHE A 157 -13.22 -9.48 2.73
C PHE A 157 -13.73 -8.05 2.49
N ASP A 158 -14.66 -7.55 3.29
CA ASP A 158 -15.12 -6.15 3.19
C ASP A 158 -14.00 -5.17 3.57
N VAL A 159 -13.02 -5.64 4.36
CA VAL A 159 -11.79 -4.88 4.67
C VAL A 159 -10.66 -5.25 3.72
N ALA A 160 -10.42 -6.56 3.52
CA ALA A 160 -9.26 -7.05 2.78
C ALA A 160 -9.34 -6.75 1.28
N GLY A 161 -10.54 -6.75 0.68
CA GLY A 161 -10.76 -6.45 -0.73
C GLY A 161 -10.34 -5.01 -1.07
N PRO A 162 -11.03 -3.98 -0.52
CA PRO A 162 -10.67 -2.58 -0.76
C PRO A 162 -9.23 -2.23 -0.35
N PHE A 163 -8.72 -2.83 0.73
CA PHE A 163 -7.32 -2.65 1.12
C PHE A 163 -6.36 -3.21 0.08
N ASN A 164 -6.63 -4.41 -0.44
CA ASN A 164 -5.81 -5.00 -1.50
C ASN A 164 -5.89 -4.17 -2.79
N GLU A 165 -7.07 -3.68 -3.17
CA GLU A 165 -7.25 -2.78 -4.32
C GLU A 165 -6.36 -1.54 -4.22
N MET A 166 -6.28 -0.92 -3.03
CA MET A 166 -5.34 0.18 -2.77
C MET A 166 -3.88 -0.23 -2.97
N VAL A 167 -3.47 -1.40 -2.48
CA VAL A 167 -2.08 -1.89 -2.59
C VAL A 167 -1.72 -2.17 -4.05
N VAL A 168 -2.56 -2.90 -4.79
CA VAL A 168 -2.28 -3.23 -6.20
C VAL A 168 -2.34 -1.99 -7.11
N MET A 169 -3.06 -0.93 -6.70
CA MET A 169 -3.00 0.36 -7.39
C MET A 169 -1.59 0.96 -7.42
N GLY A 170 -0.79 0.77 -6.36
CA GLY A 170 0.61 1.20 -6.37
C GLY A 170 1.48 0.39 -7.33
N VAL A 171 1.25 -0.91 -7.39
CA VAL A 171 1.92 -1.80 -8.36
C VAL A 171 1.61 -1.35 -9.79
N LEU A 172 0.36 -0.97 -10.07
CA LEU A 172 -0.01 -0.40 -11.38
C LEU A 172 0.72 0.91 -11.64
N ALA A 173 0.78 1.82 -10.66
CA ALA A 173 1.48 3.09 -10.82
C ALA A 173 2.97 2.91 -11.18
N VAL A 174 3.63 1.91 -10.60
CA VAL A 174 5.02 1.56 -10.89
C VAL A 174 5.18 0.96 -12.29
N ARG A 175 4.28 0.06 -12.71
CA ARG A 175 4.27 -0.50 -14.07
C ARG A 175 4.04 0.57 -15.14
N LEU A 176 3.28 1.61 -14.80
CA LEU A 176 2.91 2.70 -15.69
C LEU A 176 3.86 3.91 -15.59
N GLN A 177 4.95 3.83 -14.80
CA GLN A 177 5.80 4.98 -14.51
C GLN A 177 6.43 5.63 -15.75
N SER A 178 6.63 4.87 -16.84
CA SER A 178 7.16 5.40 -18.12
C SER A 178 6.23 6.38 -18.84
N LEU A 179 5.00 6.60 -18.34
CA LEU A 179 4.10 7.64 -18.81
C LEU A 179 4.45 9.04 -18.28
N ASP A 180 5.41 9.13 -17.33
CA ASP A 180 5.97 10.36 -16.77
C ASP A 180 4.91 11.37 -16.29
N ARG A 181 3.84 10.86 -15.65
CA ARG A 181 2.73 11.68 -15.15
C ARG A 181 2.10 11.12 -13.89
N GLU A 182 1.48 11.99 -13.11
CA GLU A 182 0.54 11.59 -12.06
C GLU A 182 -0.71 10.97 -12.72
N LEU A 183 -1.07 9.75 -12.29
CA LEU A 183 -2.18 9.00 -12.85
C LEU A 183 -3.46 9.32 -12.09
N LYS A 184 -4.55 9.63 -12.82
CA LYS A 184 -5.85 9.98 -12.26
C LYS A 184 -6.78 8.77 -12.27
N TRP A 185 -7.24 8.36 -11.10
CA TRP A 185 -7.99 7.13 -10.90
C TRP A 185 -9.47 7.40 -10.61
N ASP A 186 -10.34 6.69 -11.32
CA ASP A 186 -11.78 6.60 -11.08
C ASP A 186 -12.07 5.25 -10.44
N GLY A 187 -11.96 5.19 -9.10
CA GLY A 187 -12.10 3.97 -8.32
C GLY A 187 -13.41 3.22 -8.50
N PRO A 188 -14.58 3.89 -8.37
CA PRO A 188 -15.87 3.24 -8.57
C PRO A 188 -16.03 2.57 -9.95
N ASN A 189 -15.39 3.10 -11.00
CA ASN A 189 -15.45 2.54 -12.35
C ASN A 189 -14.21 1.70 -12.71
N MET A 190 -13.24 1.58 -11.79
CA MET A 190 -11.98 0.86 -11.96
C MET A 190 -11.24 1.24 -13.26
N ARG A 191 -10.92 2.53 -13.47
CA ARG A 191 -10.20 3.00 -14.66
C ARG A 191 -9.34 4.24 -14.43
N PHE A 192 -8.29 4.39 -15.24
CA PHE A 192 -7.56 5.64 -15.35
C PHE A 192 -8.28 6.61 -16.29
N THR A 193 -8.30 7.89 -15.94
CA THR A 193 -9.02 8.94 -16.69
C THR A 193 -8.11 9.78 -17.59
N ASN A 194 -6.79 9.61 -17.47
CA ASN A 194 -5.78 10.38 -18.18
C ASN A 194 -4.73 9.53 -18.91
N ILE A 195 -5.14 8.34 -19.35
CA ILE A 195 -4.41 7.47 -20.29
C ILE A 195 -5.24 7.40 -21.57
N SER A 196 -4.61 7.72 -22.70
CA SER A 196 -5.23 7.77 -24.02
C SER A 196 -4.73 6.64 -24.91
N ALA A 197 -5.44 6.35 -26.01
CA ALA A 197 -5.01 5.37 -27.00
C ALA A 197 -3.69 5.74 -27.71
N ALA A 198 -3.25 7.00 -27.64
CA ALA A 198 -1.98 7.45 -28.20
C ALA A 198 -0.79 7.22 -27.24
N ASP A 199 -1.04 7.04 -25.95
CA ASP A 199 0.01 6.85 -24.95
C ASP A 199 0.70 5.48 -25.15
N GLN A 200 2.01 5.46 -24.93
CA GLN A 200 2.84 4.27 -25.10
C GLN A 200 3.62 4.00 -23.80
N LEU A 201 3.66 2.75 -23.38
CA LEU A 201 4.49 2.28 -22.28
C LEU A 201 5.83 1.80 -22.82
N ARG A 202 6.91 2.23 -22.19
CA ARG A 202 8.26 1.76 -22.49
C ARG A 202 8.78 0.94 -21.32
N VAL A 203 8.98 -0.35 -21.54
CA VAL A 203 9.38 -1.31 -20.50
C VAL A 203 10.68 -2.00 -20.92
N VAL A 204 11.58 -2.27 -19.97
CA VAL A 204 12.79 -3.03 -20.26
C VAL A 204 12.40 -4.48 -20.56
N LYS A 205 12.87 -5.01 -21.68
CA LYS A 205 12.68 -6.42 -22.06
C LYS A 205 13.86 -7.28 -21.61
N SER A 206 15.07 -6.74 -21.74
CA SER A 206 16.30 -7.41 -21.33
C SER A 206 17.36 -6.37 -21.05
N ASP A 207 18.25 -6.65 -20.10
CA ASP A 207 19.41 -5.82 -19.82
C ASP A 207 20.62 -6.74 -19.60
N ALA A 208 21.59 -6.68 -20.50
CA ALA A 208 22.80 -7.50 -20.41
C ALA A 208 23.97 -6.64 -19.91
N PHE A 209 24.61 -7.10 -18.84
CA PHE A 209 25.81 -6.47 -18.30
C PHE A 209 27.07 -7.14 -18.85
N SER A 210 28.04 -6.32 -19.25
CA SER A 210 29.38 -6.79 -19.61
C SER A 210 30.45 -5.77 -19.19
N VAL A 211 31.68 -6.22 -19.04
CA VAL A 211 32.83 -5.36 -18.76
C VAL A 211 33.82 -5.50 -19.90
N ILE A 212 34.10 -4.40 -20.59
CA ILE A 212 35.04 -4.35 -21.72
C ILE A 212 36.16 -3.41 -21.31
N GLU A 213 37.39 -3.93 -21.21
CA GLU A 213 38.57 -3.15 -20.79
C GLU A 213 38.39 -2.44 -19.44
N GLY A 214 37.64 -3.07 -18.51
CA GLY A 214 37.34 -2.49 -17.19
C GLY A 214 36.18 -1.48 -17.20
N HIS A 215 35.60 -1.16 -18.36
CA HIS A 215 34.45 -0.27 -18.46
C HIS A 215 33.13 -1.04 -18.46
N PRO A 216 32.17 -0.69 -17.58
CA PRO A 216 30.85 -1.32 -17.56
C PRO A 216 30.04 -0.93 -18.81
N HIS A 217 29.43 -1.92 -19.44
CA HIS A 217 28.55 -1.77 -20.59
C HIS A 217 27.22 -2.45 -20.31
N PHE A 218 26.14 -1.78 -20.71
CA PHE A 218 24.77 -2.26 -20.55
C PHE A 218 24.11 -2.30 -21.93
N ASP A 219 23.57 -3.46 -22.31
CA ASP A 219 22.75 -3.61 -23.51
C ASP A 219 21.28 -3.71 -23.12
N THR A 220 20.69 -2.57 -22.77
CA THR A 220 19.29 -2.48 -22.38
C THR A 220 18.39 -2.43 -23.61
N LYS A 221 17.56 -3.44 -23.79
CA LYS A 221 16.52 -3.50 -24.82
C LYS A 221 15.16 -3.17 -24.23
N TYR A 222 14.34 -2.47 -25.00
CA TYR A 222 13.01 -2.04 -24.60
C TYR A 222 11.94 -2.67 -25.48
N VAL A 223 10.76 -2.86 -24.90
CA VAL A 223 9.51 -3.09 -25.63
C VAL A 223 8.64 -1.85 -25.47
N THR A 224 7.88 -1.52 -26.51
CA THR A 224 6.87 -0.47 -26.49
C THR A 224 5.50 -1.12 -26.58
N LEU A 225 4.58 -0.74 -25.69
CA LEU A 225 3.25 -1.31 -25.59
C LEU A 225 2.19 -0.19 -25.65
N PRO A 226 1.03 -0.41 -26.31
CA PRO A 226 -0.08 0.53 -26.24
C PRO A 226 -0.59 0.64 -24.80
N ALA A 227 -0.52 1.85 -24.21
CA ALA A 227 -0.74 2.03 -22.78
C ALA A 227 -2.17 1.70 -22.36
N LEU A 228 -3.16 2.14 -23.14
CA LEU A 228 -4.57 1.95 -22.82
C LEU A 228 -4.96 0.46 -22.81
N GLU A 229 -4.61 -0.28 -23.86
CA GLU A 229 -4.90 -1.72 -23.95
C GLU A 229 -4.17 -2.50 -22.84
N THR A 230 -2.90 -2.15 -22.57
CA THR A 230 -2.10 -2.81 -21.53
C THR A 230 -2.70 -2.60 -20.14
N VAL A 231 -3.17 -1.38 -19.83
CA VAL A 231 -3.72 -1.09 -18.51
C VAL A 231 -5.10 -1.71 -18.31
N GLU A 232 -5.93 -1.74 -19.37
CA GLU A 232 -7.21 -2.45 -19.35
C GLU A 232 -7.01 -3.94 -19.05
N GLU A 233 -6.03 -4.57 -19.69
CA GLU A 233 -5.66 -5.96 -19.44
C GLU A 233 -5.11 -6.19 -18.02
N TYR A 234 -4.38 -5.24 -17.44
CA TYR A 234 -3.92 -5.35 -16.05
C TYR A 234 -5.04 -5.20 -15.02
N ILE A 235 -6.05 -4.37 -15.29
CA ILE A 235 -7.16 -4.14 -14.36
C ILE A 235 -8.21 -5.24 -14.51
N ARG A 236 -8.53 -5.64 -15.74
CA ARG A 236 -9.57 -6.61 -16.08
C ARG A 236 -9.02 -7.68 -17.01
N HIS A 237 -8.13 -8.49 -16.47
CA HIS A 237 -7.52 -9.58 -17.21
C HIS A 237 -8.58 -10.58 -17.68
N ASN A 238 -8.54 -10.93 -18.97
CA ASN A 238 -9.37 -12.02 -19.49
C ASN A 238 -8.75 -13.35 -19.06
N TYR A 239 -9.35 -13.97 -18.06
CA TYR A 239 -8.94 -15.31 -17.64
C TYR A 239 -9.17 -16.33 -18.74
N ARG A 240 -8.43 -17.43 -18.65
CA ARG A 240 -8.54 -18.57 -19.57
C ARG A 240 -10.00 -19.01 -19.73
N GLU A 241 -10.41 -19.27 -20.96
CA GLU A 241 -11.76 -19.78 -21.29
C GLU A 241 -12.19 -20.91 -20.34
N GLY A 242 -13.39 -20.76 -19.75
CA GLY A 242 -13.93 -21.64 -18.70
C GLY A 242 -13.70 -21.16 -17.26
N TRP A 243 -12.95 -20.08 -17.05
CA TRP A 243 -12.78 -19.42 -15.75
C TRP A 243 -13.50 -18.07 -15.77
N ASN A 244 -14.59 -17.96 -15.01
CA ASN A 244 -15.30 -16.69 -14.79
C ASN A 244 -15.22 -16.31 -13.32
N LEU A 245 -15.13 -15.01 -13.04
CA LEU A 245 -15.37 -14.52 -11.69
C LEU A 245 -16.85 -14.73 -11.33
N PRO A 246 -17.19 -14.95 -10.05
CA PRO A 246 -18.58 -14.96 -9.61
C PRO A 246 -19.26 -13.64 -9.97
N GLU A 247 -20.52 -13.70 -10.41
CA GLU A 247 -21.38 -12.52 -10.62
C GLU A 247 -21.69 -11.79 -9.30
#